data_AF-A0A7G2LXA4-F1
#
_entry.id   AF-A0A7G2LXA4-F1
#
_cell.length_a   1.000
_cell.length_b   1.000
_cell.length_c   1.000
_cell.angle_alpha   90.00
_cell.angle_beta   90.00
_cell.angle_gamma   90.00
#
_symmetry.space_group_name_H-M   'P 1'
#
loop_
_entity.id
_entity.type
_entity.pdbx_description
1 polymer ?
#
loop_
_entity_poly.entity_id
_entity_poly.type
_entity_poly.pdbx_seq_one_letter_code
_entity_poly.pdbx_strand_id
1 'polypeptide(L)'
;GIVRTSPGFAEGFAAIAEGGWIGMSADPEFGGMGLPMTLTSAVNEMMSGACLSLQLAPLMSQGQIEALEHHASDAIKELYLPKLISGEWTG
;
A
#
# COMPACT_ATOMS: atom_id res chain seq x y z
N GLY A 1 12.14 -19.70 1.86
CA GLY A 1 13.39 -19.12 2.40
C GLY A 1 13.09 -17.80 3.09
N ILE A 2 14.06 -17.19 3.77
CA ILE A 2 13.91 -15.85 4.39
C ILE A 2 14.71 -14.84 3.55
N VAL A 3 14.07 -13.75 3.13
CA VAL A 3 14.70 -12.64 2.41
C VAL A 3 14.88 -11.47 3.37
N ARG A 4 16.03 -10.79 3.32
CA ARG A 4 16.34 -9.60 4.12
C ARG A 4 16.60 -8.43 3.19
N THR A 5 15.92 -7.32 3.43
CA THR A 5 16.10 -6.07 2.70
C THR A 5 17.36 -5.34 3.19
N SER A 6 17.78 -4.33 2.43
CA SER A 6 18.86 -3.44 2.84
C SER A 6 18.54 -2.73 4.16
N PRO A 7 19.54 -2.39 4.98
CA PRO A 7 19.32 -1.61 6.20
C PRO A 7 18.53 -0.31 5.91
N GLY A 8 17.56 0.02 6.76
CA GLY A 8 16.70 1.21 6.59
C GLY A 8 15.41 0.97 5.80
N PHE A 9 15.28 -0.14 5.06
CA PHE A 9 14.09 -0.39 4.24
C PHE A 9 12.86 -0.74 5.07
N ALA A 10 13.04 -1.45 6.18
CA ALA A 10 11.94 -1.78 7.07
C ALA A 10 11.37 -0.52 7.73
N GLU A 11 12.26 0.36 8.18
CA GLU A 11 11.93 1.66 8.77
C GLU A 11 11.29 2.60 7.74
N GLY A 12 11.82 2.62 6.51
CA GLY A 12 11.25 3.39 5.41
C GLY A 12 9.85 2.91 5.03
N PHE A 13 9.63 1.59 4.95
CA PHE A 13 8.31 1.02 4.71
C PHE A 13 7.33 1.35 5.85
N ALA A 14 7.77 1.22 7.10
CA ALA A 14 6.95 1.59 8.26
C ALA A 14 6.53 3.07 8.22
N ALA A 15 7.43 3.98 7.89
CA ALA A 15 7.10 5.41 7.74
C ALA A 15 6.09 5.67 6.61
N ILE A 16 6.17 4.93 5.51
CA ILE A 16 5.19 5.00 4.41
C ILE A 16 3.81 4.51 4.90
N ALA A 17 3.78 3.38 5.61
CA ALA A 17 2.57 2.78 6.16
C ALA A 17 1.91 3.66 7.22
N GLU A 18 2.67 4.16 8.20
CA GLU A 18 2.21 5.07 9.27
C GLU A 18 1.67 6.39 8.71
N GLY A 19 2.24 6.87 7.59
CA GLY A 19 1.72 8.04 6.87
C GLY A 19 0.43 7.78 6.09
N GLY A 20 -0.02 6.52 6.00
CA GLY A 20 -1.22 6.10 5.27
C GLY A 20 -1.06 6.09 3.75
N TRP A 21 0.17 6.24 3.23
CA TRP A 21 0.41 6.41 1.80
C TRP A 21 0.12 5.15 0.97
N ILE A 22 0.04 3.99 1.61
CA ILE A 22 -0.38 2.74 0.96
C ILE A 22 -1.88 2.80 0.61
N GLY A 23 -2.69 3.36 1.49
CA GLY A 23 -4.15 3.43 1.37
C GLY A 23 -4.70 4.68 0.67
N MET A 24 -3.91 5.42 -0.10
CA MET A 24 -4.32 6.74 -0.61
C MET A 24 -5.64 6.72 -1.40
N SER A 25 -5.78 5.82 -2.37
CA SER A 25 -6.99 5.69 -3.18
C SER A 25 -7.95 4.60 -2.69
N ALA A 26 -7.55 3.85 -1.66
CA ALA A 26 -8.34 2.75 -1.13
C ALA A 26 -9.64 3.26 -0.48
N ASP A 27 -10.65 2.38 -0.40
CA ASP A 27 -11.96 2.71 0.13
C ASP A 27 -11.87 3.09 1.62
N PRO A 28 -12.44 4.25 2.03
CA PRO A 28 -12.53 4.64 3.43
C PRO A 28 -13.22 3.62 4.35
N GLU A 29 -14.12 2.77 3.83
CA GLU A 29 -14.75 1.69 4.62
C GLU A 29 -13.72 0.75 5.24
N PHE A 30 -12.61 0.50 4.54
CA PHE A 30 -11.52 -0.38 5.00
C PHE A 30 -10.31 0.40 5.55
N GLY A 31 -10.46 1.72 5.77
CA GLY A 31 -9.43 2.58 6.35
C GLY A 31 -8.56 3.33 5.32
N GLY A 32 -8.94 3.35 4.05
CA GLY A 32 -8.27 4.15 3.02
C GLY A 32 -8.60 5.65 3.10
N MET A 33 -7.89 6.46 2.31
CA MET A 33 -8.14 7.91 2.26
C MET A 33 -9.18 8.31 1.19
N GLY A 34 -9.53 7.41 0.26
CA GLY A 34 -10.48 7.69 -0.82
C GLY A 34 -10.04 8.81 -1.77
N LEU A 35 -8.75 9.09 -1.88
CA LEU A 35 -8.21 10.16 -2.72
C LEU A 35 -8.22 9.78 -4.21
N PRO A 36 -8.32 10.75 -5.13
CA PRO A 36 -8.29 10.48 -6.56
C PRO A 36 -6.98 9.85 -7.01
N MET A 37 -7.05 8.91 -7.96
CA MET A 37 -5.88 8.26 -8.56
C MET A 37 -4.84 9.24 -9.12
N THR A 38 -5.25 10.41 -9.62
CA THR A 38 -4.32 11.45 -10.08
C THR A 38 -3.34 11.88 -8.97
N LEU A 39 -3.82 11.99 -7.74
CA LEU A 39 -2.99 12.38 -6.59
C LEU A 39 -2.12 11.20 -6.13
N THR A 40 -2.68 9.99 -6.09
CA THR A 40 -1.92 8.76 -5.80
C THR A 40 -0.76 8.60 -6.77
N SER A 41 -1.00 8.78 -8.07
CA SER A 41 0.05 8.70 -9.10
C SER A 41 1.15 9.73 -8.91
N ALA A 42 0.81 10.97 -8.54
CA ALA A 42 1.81 12.01 -8.29
C ALA A 42 2.71 11.65 -7.08
N VAL A 43 2.11 11.15 -5.99
CA VAL A 43 2.87 10.72 -4.80
C VAL A 43 3.73 9.49 -5.09
N ASN A 44 3.18 8.50 -5.79
CA ASN A 44 3.93 7.31 -6.20
C ASN A 44 5.15 7.67 -7.05
N GLU A 45 5.05 8.68 -7.92
CA GLU A 45 6.18 9.15 -8.71
C GLU A 45 7.24 9.83 -7.85
N MET A 46 6.84 10.66 -6.89
CA MET A 46 7.77 11.26 -5.92
C MET A 46 8.52 10.19 -5.11
N MET A 47 7.82 9.17 -4.63
CA MET A 47 8.43 8.07 -3.88
C MET A 47 9.35 7.21 -4.76
N SER A 48 8.94 6.94 -6.00
CA SER A 48 9.77 6.23 -6.97
C SER A 48 11.06 6.99 -7.30
N GLY A 49 10.97 8.31 -7.43
CA GLY A 49 12.13 9.19 -7.62
C GLY A 49 13.08 9.23 -6.41
N ALA A 50 12.56 9.06 -5.19
CA ALA A 50 13.38 8.98 -3.98
C ALA A 50 14.07 7.63 -3.83
N CYS A 51 13.32 6.52 -3.97
CA CYS A 51 13.84 5.17 -3.90
C CYS A 51 12.88 4.16 -4.54
N LEU A 52 13.06 3.89 -5.83
CA LEU A 52 12.22 2.93 -6.56
C LEU A 52 12.18 1.55 -5.90
N SER A 53 13.31 1.02 -5.43
CA SER A 53 13.37 -0.32 -4.85
C SER A 53 12.59 -0.45 -3.53
N LEU A 54 12.49 0.62 -2.73
CA LEU A 54 11.63 0.66 -1.55
C LEU A 54 10.16 0.83 -1.97
N GLN A 55 9.89 1.72 -2.92
CA GLN A 55 8.53 2.04 -3.39
C GLN A 55 7.80 0.86 -4.04
N LEU A 56 8.51 -0.13 -4.57
CA LEU A 56 7.86 -1.30 -5.16
C LEU A 56 6.95 -2.04 -4.17
N ALA A 57 7.31 -2.13 -2.88
CA ALA A 57 6.49 -2.82 -1.89
C ALA A 57 5.09 -2.18 -1.69
N PRO A 58 4.97 -0.87 -1.36
CA PRO A 58 3.66 -0.23 -1.23
C PRO A 58 2.90 -0.15 -2.57
N LEU A 59 3.60 0.01 -3.70
CA LEU A 59 2.97 0.04 -5.03
C LEU A 59 2.29 -1.30 -5.38
N MET A 60 2.95 -2.43 -5.11
CA MET A 60 2.37 -3.76 -5.35
C MET A 60 1.17 -4.02 -4.43
N SER A 61 1.25 -3.56 -3.17
CA SER A 61 0.14 -3.66 -2.22
C SER A 61 -1.08 -2.83 -2.66
N GLN A 62 -0.87 -1.62 -3.21
CA GLN A 62 -1.93 -0.79 -3.80
C GLN A 62 -2.67 -1.51 -4.94
N GLY A 63 -1.93 -2.15 -5.86
CA GLY A 63 -2.55 -2.90 -6.96
C GLY A 63 -3.37 -4.11 -6.47
N GLN A 64 -2.93 -4.75 -5.37
CA GLN A 64 -3.70 -5.83 -4.76
C GLN A 64 -4.96 -5.34 -4.06
N ILE A 65 -4.88 -4.21 -3.35
CA ILE A 65 -6.04 -3.55 -2.74
C ILE A 65 -7.09 -3.28 -3.82
N GLU A 66 -6.69 -2.64 -4.93
CA GLU A 66 -7.59 -2.36 -6.06
C GLU A 66 -8.25 -3.64 -6.61
N ALA A 67 -7.46 -4.70 -6.82
CA ALA A 67 -7.97 -5.96 -7.34
C ALA A 67 -8.98 -6.62 -6.38
N LEU A 68 -8.70 -6.59 -5.08
CA LEU A 68 -9.58 -7.15 -4.05
C LEU A 68 -10.86 -6.33 -3.90
N GLU A 69 -10.77 -5.00 -3.89
CA GLU A 69 -11.94 -4.10 -3.83
C GLU A 69 -12.92 -4.37 -4.97
N HIS A 70 -12.43 -4.59 -6.18
CA HIS A 70 -13.28 -4.80 -7.35
C HIS A 70 -13.78 -6.25 -7.51
N HIS A 71 -13.02 -7.24 -7.04
CA HIS A 71 -13.25 -8.63 -7.47
C HIS A 71 -13.39 -9.65 -6.33
N ALA A 72 -13.03 -9.31 -5.10
CA ALA A 72 -13.15 -10.23 -3.98
C ALA A 72 -14.57 -10.28 -3.41
N SER A 73 -14.89 -11.37 -2.70
CA SER A 73 -16.10 -11.43 -1.87
C SER A 73 -15.93 -10.58 -0.61
N ASP A 74 -17.03 -10.18 0.01
CA ASP A 74 -17.01 -9.34 1.21
C ASP A 74 -16.18 -9.95 2.35
N ALA A 75 -16.30 -11.27 2.55
CA ALA A 75 -15.51 -11.98 3.55
C ALA A 75 -13.98 -11.91 3.30
N ILE A 76 -13.56 -11.85 2.03
CA ILE A 76 -12.14 -11.66 1.69
C ILE A 76 -11.76 -10.19 1.88
N LYS A 77 -12.61 -9.25 1.44
CA LYS A 77 -12.36 -7.81 1.62
C LYS A 77 -12.16 -7.44 3.08
N GLU A 78 -13.07 -7.87 3.95
CA GLU A 78 -13.02 -7.63 5.40
C GLU A 78 -11.73 -8.16 6.05
N LEU A 79 -11.20 -9.29 5.58
CA LEU A 79 -10.00 -9.88 6.14
C LEU A 79 -8.71 -9.20 5.66
N TYR A 80 -8.63 -8.91 4.36
CA TYR A 80 -7.37 -8.50 3.72
C TYR A 80 -7.21 -7.00 3.58
N LEU A 81 -8.27 -6.26 3.21
CA LEU A 81 -8.16 -4.84 2.90
C LEU A 81 -7.64 -4.01 4.08
N PRO A 82 -8.16 -4.14 5.31
CA PRO A 82 -7.65 -3.34 6.43
C PRO A 82 -6.16 -3.57 6.73
N LYS A 83 -5.66 -4.78 6.49
CA LYS A 83 -4.25 -5.15 6.76
C LYS A 83 -3.30 -4.71 5.66
N LEU A 84 -3.75 -4.75 4.41
CA LEU A 84 -2.97 -4.24 3.28
C LEU A 84 -2.94 -2.71 3.30
N ILE A 85 -4.08 -2.06 3.55
CA ILE A 85 -4.21 -0.59 3.59
C ILE A 85 -3.34 0.00 4.71
N SER A 86 -3.32 -0.62 5.89
CA SER A 86 -2.49 -0.19 7.01
C SER A 86 -1.01 -0.52 6.87
N GLY A 87 -0.63 -1.37 5.91
CA GLY A 87 0.73 -1.89 5.77
C GLY A 87 1.13 -2.92 6.83
N GLU A 88 0.20 -3.44 7.63
CA GLU A 88 0.46 -4.60 8.50
C GLU A 88 0.93 -5.78 7.65
N TRP A 89 0.24 -5.99 6.53
CA TRP A 89 0.58 -6.98 5.52
C TRP A 89 1.01 -6.29 4.24
N THR A 90 1.88 -6.96 3.49
CA THR A 90 2.30 -6.57 2.15
C THR A 90 1.96 -7.69 1.19
N GLY A 91 1.81 -7.39 -0.10
CA GLY A 91 1.86 -8.42 -1.12
C GLY A 91 2.38 -7.94 -2.45
#